data_AF-A0A432QVL3-F1
#
_entry.id   AF-A0A432QVL3-F1
#
_cell.length_a   1.000
_cell.length_b   1.000
_cell.length_c   1.000
_cell.angle_alpha   90.00
_cell.angle_beta   90.00
_cell.angle_gamma   90.00
#
_symmetry.space_group_name_H-M   'P 1'
#
loop_
_entity.id
_entity.type
_entity.pdbx_description
1 polymer ?
#
loop_
_entity_poly.entity_id
_entity_poly.type
_entity_poly.pdbx_seq_one_letter_code
_entity_poly.pdbx_strand_id
1 'polypeptide(L)'
;MFLFLLISALIVFPGNAWAVQNHGAPEGLYVHQLAHIFYTAAMCYLFWGVRKSAFKAQGWRYLQVFCVLIILWNVLAFAGHILALHIHNSDFTHGASYLITRLQGPFTSVKFWYYFAQLDHLFSIPSFFFLYLAMKDIYHSSSEEEQI
;
A
#
# COMPACT_ATOMS: atom_id res chain seq x y z
N MET A 1 28.80 -13.08 36.26
CA MET A 1 29.00 -13.66 34.92
C MET A 1 27.93 -14.70 34.56
N PHE A 2 27.75 -15.76 35.38
CA PHE A 2 26.76 -16.81 35.11
C PHE A 2 25.30 -16.33 35.10
N LEU A 3 24.92 -15.46 36.06
CA LEU A 3 23.59 -14.85 36.11
C LEU A 3 23.32 -13.97 34.88
N PHE A 4 24.34 -13.25 34.42
CA PHE A 4 24.24 -12.39 33.24
C PHE A 4 24.03 -13.23 31.97
N LEU A 5 24.78 -14.32 31.81
CA LEU A 5 24.61 -15.29 30.73
C LEU A 5 23.22 -15.97 30.75
N LEU A 6 22.69 -16.31 31.93
CA LEU A 6 21.37 -16.91 32.09
C LEU A 6 20.25 -15.92 31.69
N ILE A 7 20.37 -14.66 32.12
CA ILE A 7 19.42 -13.59 31.76
C ILE A 7 19.50 -13.29 30.26
N SER A 8 20.71 -13.23 29.69
CA SER A 8 20.90 -13.07 28.24
C SER A 8 20.29 -14.22 27.45
N ALA A 9 20.46 -15.47 27.91
CA ALA A 9 19.86 -16.63 27.25
C ALA A 9 18.31 -16.58 27.28
N LEU A 10 17.70 -16.16 28.39
CA LEU A 10 16.25 -16.01 28.50
C LEU A 10 15.67 -14.87 27.64
N ILE A 11 16.45 -13.83 27.35
CA ILE A 11 16.05 -12.72 26.47
C ILE A 11 16.21 -13.09 24.98
N VAL A 12 17.18 -13.95 24.66
CA VAL A 12 17.53 -14.32 23.27
C VAL A 12 16.84 -15.61 22.80
N PHE A 13 16.06 -16.28 23.67
CA PHE A 13 15.14 -17.33 23.24
C PHE A 13 13.79 -16.69 22.86
N PRO A 14 13.53 -16.36 21.57
CA PRO A 14 12.24 -15.84 21.17
C PRO A 14 11.19 -16.93 21.39
N GLY A 15 10.34 -16.75 22.40
CA GLY A 15 9.05 -17.41 22.40
C GLY A 15 8.23 -16.93 21.21
N ASN A 16 7.19 -17.69 20.82
CA ASN A 16 6.17 -17.13 19.93
C ASN A 16 5.64 -15.86 20.63
N ALA A 17 5.92 -14.68 20.08
CA ALA A 17 5.50 -13.42 20.67
C ALA A 17 4.00 -13.16 20.48
N TRP A 18 3.32 -13.98 19.65
CA TRP A 18 1.91 -13.82 19.23
C TRP A 18 1.60 -12.39 18.74
N ALA A 19 2.63 -11.59 18.47
CA ALA A 19 2.54 -10.16 18.16
C ALA A 19 1.95 -9.92 16.77
N VAL A 20 2.01 -10.93 15.91
CA VAL A 20 1.27 -10.98 14.64
C VAL A 20 0.11 -11.96 14.84
N GLN A 21 -1.05 -11.45 15.26
CA GLN A 21 -2.28 -12.23 15.19
C GLN A 21 -2.63 -12.42 13.72
N ASN A 22 -2.50 -13.65 13.23
CA ASN A 22 -3.00 -14.01 11.91
C ASN A 22 -4.53 -14.16 12.02
N HIS A 23 -5.25 -13.09 11.73
CA HIS A 23 -6.71 -13.12 11.77
C HIS A 23 -7.24 -13.94 10.59
N GLY A 24 -8.03 -14.97 10.89
CA GLY A 24 -8.80 -15.68 9.89
C GLY A 24 -9.85 -14.78 9.23
N ALA A 25 -10.45 -15.26 8.14
CA ALA A 25 -11.66 -14.61 7.63
C ALA A 25 -12.76 -14.65 8.70
N PRO A 26 -13.51 -13.55 8.92
CA PRO A 26 -13.51 -12.29 8.17
C PRO A 26 -12.71 -11.14 8.82
N GLU A 27 -12.17 -11.33 10.03
CA GLU A 27 -11.54 -10.25 10.81
C GLU A 27 -10.38 -9.59 10.07
N GLY A 28 -9.51 -10.38 9.44
CA GLY A 28 -8.37 -9.86 8.66
C GLY A 28 -8.82 -8.95 7.51
N LEU A 29 -9.93 -9.29 6.85
CA LEU A 29 -10.49 -8.46 5.78
C LEU A 29 -11.02 -7.13 6.32
N TYR A 30 -11.73 -7.13 7.46
CA TYR A 30 -12.26 -5.91 8.04
C TYR A 30 -11.14 -4.94 8.44
N VAL A 31 -10.11 -5.44 9.14
CA VAL A 31 -8.99 -4.60 9.57
C VAL A 31 -8.20 -4.08 8.37
N HIS A 32 -8.00 -4.90 7.33
CA HIS A 32 -7.33 -4.48 6.10
C HIS A 32 -8.11 -3.39 5.36
N GLN A 33 -9.43 -3.55 5.23
CA GLN A 33 -10.28 -2.53 4.62
C GLN A 33 -10.32 -1.24 5.42
N LEU A 34 -10.29 -1.33 6.75
CA LEU A 34 -10.18 -0.17 7.62
C LEU A 34 -8.84 0.55 7.45
N ALA A 35 -7.74 -0.20 7.23
CA ALA A 35 -6.43 0.39 6.91
C ALA A 35 -6.47 1.21 5.61
N HIS A 36 -7.13 0.71 4.55
CA HIS A 36 -7.34 1.49 3.34
C HIS A 36 -8.12 2.79 3.60
N ILE A 37 -9.18 2.76 4.42
CA ILE A 37 -9.96 3.97 4.76
C ILE A 37 -9.06 5.00 5.45
N PHE A 38 -8.32 4.58 6.49
CA PHE A 38 -7.43 5.49 7.20
C PHE A 38 -6.29 6.00 6.33
N TYR A 39 -5.74 5.16 5.46
CA TYR A 39 -4.69 5.57 4.53
C TYR A 39 -5.18 6.61 3.52
N THR A 40 -6.38 6.41 2.93
CA THR A 40 -7.01 7.43 2.07
C THR A 40 -7.20 8.74 2.84
N ALA A 41 -7.71 8.69 4.07
CA ALA A 41 -7.91 9.89 4.89
C ALA A 41 -6.59 10.62 5.17
N ALA A 42 -5.53 9.89 5.51
CA ALA A 42 -4.20 10.46 5.73
C ALA A 42 -3.63 11.10 4.46
N MET A 43 -3.79 10.46 3.30
CA MET A 43 -3.32 11.01 2.02
C MET A 43 -4.13 12.24 1.58
N CYS A 44 -5.45 12.26 1.80
CA CYS A 44 -6.28 13.44 1.58
C CYS A 44 -5.86 14.61 2.48
N TYR A 45 -5.57 14.34 3.75
CA TYR A 45 -5.07 15.34 4.68
C TYR A 45 -3.70 15.90 4.25
N LEU A 46 -2.75 15.02 3.88
CA LEU A 46 -1.44 15.42 3.36
C LEU A 46 -1.58 16.27 2.08
N PHE A 47 -2.37 15.81 1.12
CA PHE A 47 -2.63 16.53 -0.12
C PHE A 47 -3.22 17.92 0.15
N TRP A 48 -4.20 18.03 1.05
CA TRP A 48 -4.75 19.31 1.46
C TRP A 48 -3.66 20.21 2.06
N GLY A 49 -2.87 19.69 3.01
CA GLY A 49 -1.81 20.45 3.67
C GLY A 49 -0.77 20.99 2.68
N VAL A 50 -0.32 20.14 1.76
CA VAL A 50 0.64 20.51 0.71
C VAL A 50 0.06 21.51 -0.29
N ARG A 51 -1.25 21.47 -0.55
CA ARG A 51 -1.88 22.43 -1.48
C ARG A 51 -2.06 23.82 -0.84
N LYS A 52 -2.18 23.90 0.48
CA LYS A 52 -2.36 25.16 1.21
C LYS A 52 -1.06 25.84 1.61
N SER A 53 0.06 25.12 1.63
CA SER A 53 1.35 25.69 2.00
C SER A 53 1.86 26.65 0.91
N ALA A 54 2.54 27.72 1.32
CA ALA A 54 3.11 28.72 0.43
C ALA A 54 4.37 28.22 -0.34
N PHE A 55 4.60 26.90 -0.37
CA PHE A 55 5.82 26.36 -0.92
C PHE A 55 5.79 26.43 -2.45
N LYS A 56 6.76 27.17 -3.02
CA LYS A 56 6.84 27.44 -4.46
C LYS A 56 7.62 26.38 -5.24
N ALA A 57 8.34 25.49 -4.55
CA ALA A 57 9.20 24.49 -5.20
C ALA A 57 8.38 23.42 -5.95
N GLN A 58 8.93 22.94 -7.05
CA GLN A 58 8.29 21.97 -7.94
C GLN A 58 8.03 20.62 -7.25
N GLY A 59 8.84 20.27 -6.26
CA GLY A 59 8.74 19.07 -5.44
C GLY A 59 7.41 18.94 -4.72
N TRP A 60 6.82 20.05 -4.30
CA TRP A 60 5.49 20.05 -3.67
C TRP A 60 4.38 19.69 -4.64
N ARG A 61 4.52 20.03 -5.94
CA ARG A 61 3.59 19.57 -6.98
C ARG A 61 3.75 18.07 -7.23
N TYR A 62 4.97 17.56 -7.26
CA TYR A 62 5.19 16.12 -7.36
C TYR A 62 4.60 15.36 -6.16
N LEU A 63 4.71 15.90 -4.95
CA LEU A 63 4.09 15.33 -3.76
C LEU A 63 2.55 15.31 -3.86
N GLN A 64 1.95 16.36 -4.44
CA GLN A 64 0.50 16.37 -4.73
C GLN A 64 0.09 15.26 -5.71
N VAL A 65 0.86 15.08 -6.79
CA VAL A 65 0.60 14.02 -7.78
C VAL A 65 0.75 12.63 -7.15
N PHE A 66 1.79 12.42 -6.32
CA PHE A 66 1.94 11.21 -5.52
C PHE A 66 0.68 10.91 -4.70
N CYS A 67 0.19 11.89 -3.92
CA CYS A 67 -0.99 11.71 -3.10
C CYS A 67 -2.22 11.30 -3.92
N VAL A 68 -2.45 11.94 -5.08
CA VAL A 68 -3.60 11.60 -5.94
C VAL A 68 -3.47 10.17 -6.48
N LEU A 69 -2.31 9.80 -7.02
CA LEU A 69 -2.10 8.47 -7.59
C LEU A 69 -2.20 7.36 -6.53
N ILE A 70 -1.65 7.58 -5.33
CA ILE A 70 -1.71 6.58 -4.27
C ILE A 70 -3.12 6.46 -3.68
N ILE A 71 -3.91 7.55 -3.64
CA ILE A 71 -5.35 7.48 -3.31
C ILE A 71 -6.09 6.64 -4.35
N LEU A 72 -5.85 6.87 -5.65
CA LEU A 72 -6.47 6.08 -6.72
C LEU A 72 -6.11 4.59 -6.61
N TRP A 73 -4.82 4.27 -6.38
CA TRP A 73 -4.38 2.90 -6.13
C TRP A 73 -5.11 2.30 -4.92
N ASN A 74 -5.18 3.03 -3.82
CA ASN A 74 -5.75 2.55 -2.56
C ASN A 74 -7.26 2.31 -2.66
N VAL A 75 -7.99 3.16 -3.37
CA VAL A 75 -9.43 2.96 -3.66
C VAL A 75 -9.61 1.74 -4.56
N LEU A 76 -8.75 1.55 -5.56
CA LEU A 76 -8.81 0.39 -6.44
C LEU A 76 -8.51 -0.92 -5.68
N ALA A 77 -7.52 -0.92 -4.79
CA ALA A 77 -7.19 -2.05 -3.92
C ALA A 77 -8.35 -2.40 -2.97
N PHE A 78 -8.91 -1.39 -2.30
CA PHE A 78 -10.11 -1.54 -1.46
C PHE A 78 -11.25 -2.22 -2.25
N ALA A 79 -11.55 -1.71 -3.45
CA ALA A 79 -12.57 -2.29 -4.32
C ALA A 79 -12.22 -3.72 -4.76
N GLY A 80 -10.95 -3.98 -5.09
CA GLY A 80 -10.44 -5.32 -5.43
C GLY A 80 -10.70 -6.34 -4.33
N HIS A 81 -10.47 -5.97 -3.08
CA HIS A 81 -10.78 -6.82 -1.93
C HIS A 81 -12.28 -7.08 -1.75
N ILE A 82 -13.16 -6.12 -2.03
CA ILE A 82 -14.62 -6.34 -2.03
C ILE A 82 -15.04 -7.25 -3.20
N LEU A 83 -14.48 -7.03 -4.38
CA LEU A 83 -14.76 -7.84 -5.56
C LEU A 83 -14.28 -9.28 -5.38
N ALA A 84 -13.15 -9.50 -4.68
CA ALA A 84 -12.63 -10.82 -4.37
C ALA A 84 -13.62 -11.70 -3.59
N LEU A 85 -14.52 -11.11 -2.80
CA LEU A 85 -15.60 -11.84 -2.11
C LEU A 85 -16.60 -12.51 -3.07
N HIS A 86 -16.65 -12.05 -4.31
CA HIS A 86 -17.56 -12.52 -5.36
C HIS A 86 -16.85 -13.38 -6.41
N ILE A 87 -15.55 -13.66 -6.23
CA ILE A 87 -14.78 -14.52 -7.11
C ILE A 87 -14.62 -15.88 -6.43
N HIS A 88 -15.02 -16.95 -7.12
CA HIS A 88 -14.90 -18.30 -6.61
C HIS A 88 -13.62 -18.97 -7.13
N ASN A 89 -13.12 -19.98 -6.41
CA ASN A 89 -11.96 -20.76 -6.87
C ASN A 89 -12.20 -21.43 -8.24
N SER A 90 -13.47 -21.74 -8.57
CA SER A 90 -13.88 -22.26 -9.87
C SER A 90 -13.75 -21.24 -11.01
N ASP A 91 -13.61 -19.95 -10.71
CA ASP A 91 -13.39 -18.91 -11.70
C ASP A 91 -11.94 -18.86 -12.20
N PHE A 92 -11.04 -19.62 -11.58
CA PHE A 92 -9.64 -19.70 -11.99
C PHE A 92 -9.32 -21.02 -12.71
N THR A 93 -8.33 -21.01 -13.58
CA THR A 93 -7.73 -22.26 -14.07
C THR A 93 -7.00 -22.96 -12.93
N HIS A 94 -7.33 -24.22 -12.67
CA HIS A 94 -6.57 -25.10 -11.78
C HIS A 94 -5.23 -25.48 -12.43
N GLY A 95 -4.33 -24.51 -12.58
CA GLY A 95 -2.95 -24.74 -13.01
C GLY A 95 -2.06 -25.06 -11.80
N ALA A 96 -1.02 -25.87 -12.02
CA ALA A 96 -0.08 -26.27 -10.98
C ALA A 96 0.81 -25.12 -10.43
N SER A 97 0.74 -23.91 -11.01
CA SER A 97 1.58 -22.77 -10.64
C SER A 97 0.85 -21.44 -10.80
N TYR A 98 1.17 -20.46 -9.93
CA TYR A 98 0.58 -19.12 -9.95
C TYR A 98 0.85 -18.35 -11.26
N LEU A 99 1.95 -18.66 -11.95
CA LEU A 99 2.33 -18.01 -13.22
C LEU A 99 1.43 -18.39 -14.40
N ILE A 100 0.67 -19.48 -14.28
CA ILE A 100 -0.24 -19.98 -15.32
C ILE A 100 -1.71 -19.85 -14.92
N THR A 101 -2.00 -19.32 -13.72
CA THR A 101 -3.36 -19.07 -13.25
C THR A 101 -4.02 -17.98 -14.09
N ARG A 102 -5.18 -18.28 -14.68
CA ARG A 102 -5.96 -17.35 -15.49
C ARG A 102 -7.39 -17.28 -14.97
N LEU A 103 -7.98 -16.09 -15.05
CA LEU A 103 -9.40 -15.89 -14.79
C LEU A 103 -10.20 -16.42 -15.99
N GLN A 104 -11.08 -17.38 -15.74
CA GLN A 104 -11.90 -18.04 -16.74
C GLN A 104 -13.15 -17.24 -17.06
N GLY A 105 -13.58 -17.34 -18.32
CA GLY A 105 -14.87 -16.83 -18.77
C GLY A 105 -16.06 -17.59 -18.17
N PRO A 106 -17.28 -17.05 -18.33
CA PRO A 106 -17.60 -15.79 -19.00
C PRO A 106 -17.16 -14.57 -18.18
N PHE A 107 -16.67 -13.51 -18.85
CA PHE A 107 -16.26 -12.27 -18.20
C PHE A 107 -17.48 -11.43 -17.82
N THR A 108 -17.95 -11.60 -16.59
CA THR A 108 -18.95 -10.72 -15.98
C THR A 108 -18.32 -9.36 -15.62
N SER A 109 -19.15 -8.35 -15.38
CA SER A 109 -18.67 -7.03 -14.90
C SER A 109 -17.82 -7.15 -13.63
N VAL A 110 -18.17 -8.07 -12.71
CA VAL A 110 -17.40 -8.34 -11.49
C VAL A 110 -16.01 -8.87 -11.82
N LYS A 111 -15.89 -9.86 -12.71
CA LYS A 111 -14.60 -10.43 -13.14
C LYS A 111 -13.73 -9.40 -13.86
N PHE A 112 -14.33 -8.53 -14.67
CA PHE A 112 -13.62 -7.44 -15.34
C PHE A 112 -13.02 -6.46 -14.33
N TRP A 113 -13.81 -5.96 -13.39
CA TRP A 113 -13.33 -5.03 -12.38
C TRP A 113 -12.35 -5.67 -11.40
N TYR A 114 -12.55 -6.96 -11.07
CA TYR A 114 -11.60 -7.72 -10.26
C TYR A 114 -10.25 -7.82 -10.96
N TYR A 115 -10.23 -8.17 -12.25
CA TYR A 115 -9.00 -8.24 -13.04
C TYR A 115 -8.31 -6.88 -13.12
N PHE A 116 -9.07 -5.80 -13.34
CA PHE A 116 -8.51 -4.45 -13.35
C PHE A 116 -7.90 -4.07 -12.00
N ALA A 117 -8.53 -4.46 -10.88
CA ALA A 117 -8.01 -4.22 -9.54
C ALA A 117 -6.72 -4.98 -9.22
N GLN A 118 -6.44 -6.10 -9.91
CA GLN A 118 -5.16 -6.83 -9.78
C GLN A 118 -4.00 -6.14 -10.51
N LEU A 119 -4.23 -5.07 -11.27
CA LEU A 119 -3.18 -4.28 -11.91
C LEU A 119 -2.55 -3.30 -10.92
N ASP A 120 -2.07 -3.80 -9.78
CA ASP A 120 -1.54 -3.00 -8.66
C ASP A 120 -0.49 -1.97 -9.08
N HIS A 121 0.34 -2.33 -10.05
CA HIS A 121 1.44 -1.51 -10.54
C HIS A 121 1.00 -0.29 -11.36
N LEU A 122 -0.25 -0.27 -11.85
CA LEU A 122 -0.76 0.78 -12.74
C LEU A 122 -0.68 2.17 -12.10
N PHE A 123 -1.04 2.27 -10.82
CA PHE A 123 -1.03 3.53 -10.07
C PHE A 123 0.12 3.61 -9.06
N SER A 124 0.51 2.49 -8.44
CA SER A 124 1.54 2.47 -7.39
C SER A 124 2.95 2.79 -7.93
N ILE A 125 3.35 2.25 -9.08
CA ILE A 125 4.68 2.55 -9.65
C ILE A 125 4.79 4.04 -10.01
N PRO A 126 3.86 4.64 -10.78
CA PRO A 126 3.90 6.06 -11.05
C PRO A 126 3.86 6.91 -9.78
N SER A 127 3.09 6.52 -8.75
CA SER A 127 3.05 7.29 -7.51
C SER A 127 4.43 7.34 -6.84
N PHE A 128 5.11 6.21 -6.68
CA PHE A 128 6.43 6.19 -6.04
C PHE A 128 7.50 6.91 -6.86
N PHE A 129 7.38 6.90 -8.19
CA PHE A 129 8.23 7.74 -9.04
C PHE A 129 8.04 9.24 -8.75
N PHE A 130 6.80 9.71 -8.61
CA PHE A 130 6.53 11.10 -8.22
C PHE A 130 6.98 11.42 -6.79
N LEU A 131 6.89 10.47 -5.86
CA LEU A 131 7.44 10.64 -4.51
C LEU A 131 8.96 10.84 -4.56
N TYR A 132 9.66 10.03 -5.36
CA TYR A 132 11.10 10.20 -5.58
C TYR A 132 11.44 11.59 -6.14
N LEU A 133 10.71 12.04 -7.17
CA LEU A 133 10.91 13.38 -7.74
C LEU A 133 10.64 14.49 -6.71
N ALA A 134 9.61 14.33 -5.88
CA ALA A 134 9.29 15.26 -4.80
C ALA A 134 10.44 15.39 -3.80
N MET A 135 10.93 14.26 -3.30
CA MET A 135 12.04 14.22 -2.34
C MET A 135 13.33 14.81 -2.92
N LYS A 136 13.64 14.47 -4.18
CA LYS A 136 14.82 15.00 -4.88
C LYS A 136 14.77 16.51 -4.99
N ASP A 137 13.66 17.07 -5.46
CA ASP A 137 13.52 18.52 -5.66
C ASP A 137 13.52 19.29 -4.34
N ILE A 138 12.81 18.79 -3.32
CA ILE A 138 12.79 19.40 -1.98
C ILE A 138 14.20 19.42 -1.40
N TYR A 139 14.94 18.31 -1.49
CA TYR A 139 16.32 18.22 -0.99
C TYR A 139 17.26 19.23 -1.66
N HIS A 140 17.20 19.34 -2.99
CA HIS A 140 18.01 20.33 -3.72
C HIS A 140 17.64 21.76 -3.32
N SER A 141 16.35 22.09 -3.25
CA SER A 141 15.91 23.43 -2.86
C SER A 141 16.36 23.80 -1.44
N SER A 142 16.36 22.86 -0.48
CA SER A 142 16.84 23.12 0.87
C SER A 142 18.36 23.35 0.93
N SER A 143 19.12 22.66 0.08
CA SER A 143 20.58 22.84 0.03
C SER A 143 21.00 24.17 -0.57
N GLU A 144 20.20 24.72 -1.50
CA GLU A 144 20.43 26.04 -2.08
C GLU A 144 20.07 27.16 -1.09
N GLU A 145 18.99 27.01 -0.32
CA GLU A 145 18.61 27.97 0.75
C GLU A 145 19.66 28.06 1.86
N GLU A 146 20.34 26.96 2.21
CA GLU A 146 21.38 26.94 3.26
C GLU A 146 22.70 27.62 2.81
N GLN A 147 22.89 27.83 1.50
CA GLN A 147 24.08 28.47 0.93
C GLN A 147 23.93 29.99 0.74
N ILE A 148 22.75 30.56 1.00
CA ILE A 148 22.42 32.00 0.83
C ILE A 148 22.44 32.69 2.20
#